data_AF-G7ZIB4-F1
#
_entry.id   AF-G7ZIB4-F1
#
_cell.length_a   1.000
_cell.length_b   1.000
_cell.length_c   1.000
_cell.angle_alpha   90.00
_cell.angle_beta   90.00
_cell.angle_gamma   90.00
#
_symmetry.space_group_name_H-M   'P 1'
#
loop_
_entity.id
_entity.type
_entity.pdbx_description
1 polymer ?
#
loop_
_entity_poly.entity_id
_entity_poly.type
_entity_poly.pdbx_seq_one_letter_code
_entity_poly.pdbx_strand_id
1 'polypeptide(L)'
;MSDAKNTLHALLDAYLRCPVDAARSELEQALRSYQTDWIRAHAGADAPPLPAAAPASAAKPAVSKPRFPIASADLEVLKRLADGWPGTTAEVARWAWFENRELVALDPNPAGEGPEVLRLTPLGWAAIGRLPPD
;
A
#
# COMPACT_ATOMS: atom_id res chain seq x y z
N MET A 1 -12.25 -26.76 -7.17
CA MET A 1 -12.71 -25.49 -7.78
C MET A 1 -14.04 -24.97 -7.21
N SER A 2 -15.03 -25.83 -6.90
CA SER A 2 -16.29 -25.37 -6.31
C SER A 2 -16.11 -24.65 -4.97
N ASP A 3 -15.18 -25.13 -4.14
CA ASP A 3 -14.82 -24.51 -2.86
C ASP A 3 -14.29 -23.06 -3.04
N ALA A 4 -13.31 -22.87 -3.92
CA ALA A 4 -12.76 -21.55 -4.25
C ALA A 4 -13.81 -20.56 -4.81
N LYS A 5 -14.79 -21.04 -5.59
CA LYS A 5 -15.90 -20.21 -6.07
C LYS A 5 -16.82 -19.76 -4.92
N ASN A 6 -17.10 -20.64 -3.96
CA ASN A 6 -17.90 -20.32 -2.79
C ASN A 6 -17.19 -19.28 -1.91
N THR A 7 -15.89 -19.41 -1.72
CA THR A 7 -15.07 -18.41 -1.02
C THR A 7 -15.11 -17.05 -1.71
N LEU A 8 -14.98 -17.01 -3.05
CA LEU A 8 -15.09 -15.76 -3.81
C LEU A 8 -16.46 -15.09 -3.66
N HIS A 9 -17.54 -15.86 -3.71
CA HIS A 9 -18.88 -15.32 -3.48
C HIS A 9 -19.04 -14.74 -2.08
N ALA A 10 -18.51 -15.41 -1.06
CA ALA A 10 -18.55 -14.91 0.32
C ALA A 10 -17.76 -13.60 0.48
N LEU A 11 -16.57 -13.49 -0.13
CA LEU A 11 -15.75 -12.27 -0.11
C LEU A 11 -16.41 -11.12 -0.88
N LEU A 12 -17.03 -11.40 -2.02
CA LEU A 12 -17.78 -10.41 -2.77
C LEU A 12 -18.96 -9.88 -1.95
N ASP A 13 -19.72 -10.77 -1.32
CA ASP A 13 -20.86 -10.38 -0.48
C ASP A 13 -20.42 -9.58 0.77
N ALA A 14 -19.29 -9.95 1.37
CA ALA A 14 -18.69 -9.17 2.46
C ALA A 14 -18.29 -7.76 2.01
N TYR A 15 -17.64 -7.63 0.85
CA TYR A 15 -17.26 -6.34 0.27
C TYR A 15 -18.47 -5.47 -0.06
N LEU A 16 -19.53 -6.06 -0.63
CA LEU A 16 -20.76 -5.33 -0.96
C LEU A 16 -21.51 -4.84 0.28
N ARG A 17 -21.41 -5.56 1.41
CA ARG A 17 -22.00 -5.15 2.69
C ARG A 17 -21.17 -4.09 3.42
N CYS A 18 -19.84 -4.14 3.32
CA CYS A 18 -18.94 -3.17 3.95
C CYS A 18 -17.66 -2.98 3.10
N PRO A 19 -17.61 -1.95 2.23
CA PRO A 19 -16.51 -1.75 1.29
C PRO A 19 -15.31 -1.06 1.96
N VAL A 20 -14.70 -1.74 2.93
CA VAL A 20 -13.44 -1.31 3.55
C VAL A 20 -12.22 -1.83 2.78
N ASP A 21 -11.09 -1.13 2.86
CA ASP A 21 -9.87 -1.47 2.10
C ASP A 21 -9.36 -2.89 2.38
N ALA A 22 -9.53 -3.40 3.60
CA ALA A 22 -9.17 -4.77 3.96
C ALA A 22 -10.01 -5.80 3.17
N ALA A 23 -11.34 -5.61 3.10
CA ALA A 23 -12.25 -6.51 2.39
C ALA A 23 -11.99 -6.48 0.87
N ARG A 24 -11.65 -5.29 0.34
CA ARG A 24 -11.23 -5.15 -1.06
C ARG A 24 -9.94 -5.92 -1.34
N SER A 25 -8.94 -5.76 -0.50
CA SER A 25 -7.63 -6.41 -0.65
C SER A 25 -7.74 -7.93 -0.61
N GLU A 26 -8.56 -8.47 0.30
CA GLU A 26 -8.83 -9.92 0.39
C GLU A 26 -9.54 -10.46 -0.86
N LEU A 27 -10.54 -9.74 -1.38
CA LEU A 27 -11.25 -10.10 -2.60
C LEU A 27 -10.31 -10.09 -3.83
N GLU A 28 -9.51 -9.03 -3.99
CA GLU A 28 -8.54 -8.92 -5.09
C GLU A 28 -7.49 -10.05 -5.06
N GLN A 29 -7.00 -10.40 -3.86
CA GLN A 29 -6.06 -11.49 -3.68
C GLN A 29 -6.68 -12.85 -4.03
N ALA A 30 -7.90 -13.12 -3.56
CA ALA A 30 -8.61 -14.35 -3.86
C ALA A 30 -8.91 -14.50 -5.36
N LEU A 31 -9.30 -13.40 -6.03
CA LEU A 31 -9.52 -13.39 -7.48
C LEU A 31 -8.26 -13.71 -8.27
N ARG A 32 -7.12 -13.13 -7.89
CA ARG A 32 -5.84 -13.37 -8.55
C ARG A 32 -5.39 -14.82 -8.42
N SER A 33 -5.55 -15.41 -7.22
CA SER A 33 -5.26 -16.83 -6.99
C SER A 33 -6.15 -17.72 -7.85
N TYR A 34 -7.47 -17.46 -7.85
CA TYR A 34 -8.42 -18.22 -8.66
C TYR A 34 -8.12 -18.13 -10.17
N GLN A 35 -7.79 -16.94 -10.68
CA GLN A 35 -7.40 -16.75 -12.08
C GLN A 35 -6.12 -17.51 -12.40
N THR A 36 -5.11 -17.47 -11.54
CA THR A 36 -3.85 -18.19 -11.72
C THR A 36 -4.09 -19.71 -11.82
N ASP A 37 -4.90 -20.24 -10.91
CA ASP A 37 -5.24 -21.66 -10.88
C ASP A 37 -6.10 -22.07 -12.09
N TRP A 38 -7.03 -21.21 -12.50
CA TRP A 38 -7.84 -21.45 -13.69
C TRP A 38 -6.99 -21.46 -14.96
N ILE A 39 -6.11 -20.47 -15.14
CA ILE A 39 -5.19 -20.40 -16.27
C ILE A 39 -4.33 -21.66 -16.29
N ARG A 40 -3.75 -22.08 -15.16
CA ARG A 40 -2.95 -23.31 -15.09
C ARG A 40 -3.73 -24.55 -15.49
N ALA A 41 -4.95 -24.70 -14.98
CA ALA A 41 -5.79 -25.84 -15.30
C ALA A 41 -6.16 -25.93 -16.78
N HIS A 42 -6.08 -24.82 -17.53
CA HIS A 42 -6.51 -24.74 -18.93
C HIS A 42 -5.36 -24.46 -19.92
N ALA A 43 -4.19 -24.00 -19.46
CA ALA A 43 -3.04 -23.65 -20.32
C ALA A 43 -2.18 -24.85 -20.73
N GLY A 44 -2.40 -26.04 -20.14
CA GLY A 44 -1.66 -27.25 -20.50
C GLY A 44 -0.14 -27.08 -20.33
N ALA A 45 0.62 -27.28 -21.41
CA ALA A 45 2.09 -27.19 -21.41
C ALA A 45 2.64 -25.75 -21.31
N ASP A 46 1.82 -24.74 -21.58
CA ASP A 46 2.19 -23.31 -21.52
C ASP A 46 1.92 -22.70 -20.14
N ALA A 47 1.64 -23.52 -19.14
CA ALA A 47 1.37 -23.04 -17.79
C ALA A 47 2.61 -22.35 -17.19
N PRO A 48 2.48 -21.10 -16.71
CA PRO A 48 3.60 -20.42 -16.07
C PRO A 48 4.08 -21.21 -14.83
N PRO A 49 5.42 -21.31 -14.61
CA PRO A 49 5.97 -22.10 -13.53
C PRO A 49 5.49 -21.59 -12.17
N LEU A 50 5.28 -22.53 -11.24
CA LEU A 50 4.95 -22.21 -9.86
C LEU A 50 6.03 -21.28 -9.27
N PRO A 51 5.69 -20.09 -8.74
CA PRO A 51 6.57 -19.46 -7.78
C PRO A 51 6.70 -20.43 -6.61
N ALA A 52 7.93 -20.78 -6.23
CA ALA A 52 8.19 -21.62 -5.08
C ALA A 52 7.44 -21.05 -3.88
N ALA A 53 6.80 -21.92 -3.10
CA ALA A 53 6.15 -21.55 -1.85
C ALA A 53 7.23 -21.03 -0.87
N ALA A 54 7.54 -19.74 -0.97
CA ALA A 54 8.23 -19.04 0.08
C ALA A 54 7.29 -19.00 1.29
N PRO A 55 7.81 -19.15 2.53
CA PRO A 55 7.00 -18.87 3.71
C PRO A 55 6.42 -17.47 3.56
N ALA A 56 5.21 -17.27 4.05
CA ALA A 56 4.53 -15.98 4.09
C ALA A 56 5.29 -14.98 4.98
N SER A 57 6.45 -14.53 4.52
CA SER A 57 6.88 -13.18 4.80
C SER A 57 6.10 -12.32 3.85
N ALA A 58 5.26 -11.44 4.39
CA ALA A 58 4.69 -10.33 3.68
C ALA A 58 5.84 -9.57 3.00
N ALA A 59 6.14 -9.93 1.75
CA ALA A 59 6.97 -9.11 0.89
C ALA A 59 6.10 -7.89 0.61
N LYS A 60 6.22 -6.88 1.49
CA LYS A 60 5.74 -5.51 1.27
C LYS A 60 6.04 -5.24 -0.22
N PRO A 61 5.02 -4.88 -1.04
CA PRO A 61 5.25 -4.61 -2.45
C PRO A 61 6.47 -3.69 -2.53
N ALA A 62 7.48 -4.07 -3.31
CA ALA A 62 8.66 -3.23 -3.48
C ALA A 62 8.22 -1.94 -4.16
N VAL A 63 7.89 -0.93 -3.35
CA VAL A 63 7.43 0.36 -3.84
C VAL A 63 8.61 0.94 -4.59
N SER A 64 8.46 1.00 -5.91
CA SER A 64 9.47 1.54 -6.79
C SER A 64 9.72 2.99 -6.40
N LYS A 65 11.00 3.40 -6.37
CA LYS A 65 11.37 4.79 -6.06
C LYS A 65 10.56 5.77 -6.94
N PRO A 66 10.19 6.95 -6.40
CA PRO A 66 9.52 7.97 -7.19
C PRO A 66 10.25 8.26 -8.50
N ARG A 67 9.50 8.32 -9.60
CA ARG A 67 10.06 8.56 -10.95
C ARG A 67 10.22 10.05 -11.29
N PHE A 68 10.06 10.93 -10.30
CA PHE A 68 10.14 12.38 -10.43
C PHE A 68 11.26 12.94 -9.55
N PRO A 69 11.85 14.09 -9.91
CA PRO A 69 12.87 14.72 -9.08
C PRO A 69 12.26 15.28 -7.78
N ILE A 70 12.98 15.10 -6.68
CA ILE A 70 12.64 15.65 -5.36
C ILE A 70 13.80 16.56 -4.95
N ALA A 71 13.50 17.80 -4.55
CA ALA A 71 14.53 18.73 -4.12
C ALA A 71 15.17 18.25 -2.81
N SER A 72 16.44 18.60 -2.58
CA SER A 72 17.16 18.18 -1.37
C SER A 72 16.47 18.64 -0.09
N ALA A 73 15.93 19.87 -0.06
CA ALA A 73 15.18 20.39 1.09
C ALA A 73 13.91 19.55 1.37
N ASP A 74 13.23 19.09 0.32
CA ASP A 74 12.04 18.26 0.43
C ASP A 74 12.40 16.86 0.97
N LEU A 75 13.54 16.29 0.55
CA LEU A 75 14.05 15.03 1.11
C LEU A 75 14.39 15.14 2.60
N GLU A 76 14.95 16.28 3.04
CA GLU A 76 15.23 16.49 4.46
C GLU A 76 13.94 16.54 5.30
N VAL A 77 12.87 17.14 4.78
CA VAL A 77 11.55 17.10 5.44
C VAL A 77 11.07 15.65 5.60
N LEU A 78 11.14 14.84 4.54
CA LEU A 78 10.74 13.43 4.60
C LEU A 78 11.61 12.61 5.57
N LYS A 79 12.93 12.89 5.65
CA LYS A 79 13.82 12.24 6.63
C LYS A 79 13.44 12.60 8.06
N ARG A 80 13.14 13.88 8.34
CA ARG A 80 12.70 14.32 9.68
C ARG A 80 11.40 13.62 10.11
N LEU A 81 10.43 13.51 9.19
CA LEU A 81 9.19 12.75 9.44
C LEU A 81 9.50 11.27 9.74
N ALA A 82 10.44 10.67 9.00
CA ALA A 82 10.88 9.29 9.25
C ALA A 82 11.60 9.11 10.59
N ASP A 83 12.27 10.15 11.08
CA ASP A 83 12.94 10.18 12.39
C ASP A 83 11.96 10.47 13.55
N GLY A 84 10.65 10.58 13.27
CA GLY A 84 9.60 10.73 14.28
C GLY A 84 9.20 12.18 14.61
N TRP A 85 9.64 13.17 13.83
CA TRP A 85 9.14 14.53 13.98
C TRP A 85 7.66 14.59 13.56
N PRO A 86 6.74 15.08 14.42
CA PRO A 86 5.31 15.14 14.14
C PRO A 86 4.97 16.38 13.29
N GLY A 87 5.52 16.45 12.07
CA GLY A 87 5.32 17.59 11.19
C GLY A 87 3.85 17.78 10.81
N THR A 88 3.37 19.03 10.84
CA THR A 88 1.98 19.38 10.55
C THR A 88 1.81 20.20 9.27
N THR A 89 0.57 20.32 8.77
CA THR A 89 0.24 21.17 7.60
C THR A 89 0.53 22.65 7.83
N ALA A 90 0.63 23.09 9.09
CA ALA A 90 1.05 24.45 9.44
C ALA A 90 2.58 24.66 9.34
N GLU A 91 3.37 23.63 9.64
CA GLU A 91 4.84 23.71 9.67
C GLU A 91 5.47 23.41 8.31
N VAL A 92 4.83 22.57 7.49
CA VAL A 92 5.35 22.13 6.20
C VAL A 92 4.68 22.91 5.07
N ALA A 93 5.27 24.04 4.66
CA ALA A 93 4.69 24.92 3.65
C ALA A 93 4.31 24.23 2.32
N ARG A 94 5.02 23.16 1.94
CA ARG A 94 4.77 22.37 0.72
C ARG A 94 3.99 21.06 0.97
N TRP A 95 3.27 20.93 2.09
CA TRP A 95 2.55 19.70 2.45
C TRP A 95 1.67 19.18 1.31
N ALA A 96 0.92 20.06 0.64
CA ALA A 96 0.03 19.69 -0.47
C ALA A 96 0.81 19.13 -1.68
N TRP A 97 2.07 19.53 -1.89
CA TRP A 97 2.89 18.96 -2.96
C TRP A 97 3.30 17.51 -2.66
N PHE A 98 3.59 17.21 -1.38
CA PHE A 98 3.91 15.86 -0.92
C PHE A 98 2.69 14.95 -1.01
N GLU A 99 1.53 15.42 -0.57
CA GLU A 99 0.26 14.66 -0.60
C GLU A 99 -0.16 14.36 -2.04
N ASN A 100 -0.16 15.34 -2.94
CA ASN A 100 -0.50 15.15 -4.35
C ASN A 100 0.40 14.13 -5.08
N ARG A 101 1.59 13.86 -4.54
CA ARG A 101 2.54 12.87 -5.06
C ARG A 101 2.57 11.59 -4.24
N GLU A 102 1.58 11.43 -3.35
CA GLU A 102 1.42 10.29 -2.47
C GLU A 102 2.67 10.01 -1.63
N LEU A 103 3.47 11.02 -1.31
CA LEU A 103 4.66 10.87 -0.45
C LEU A 103 4.27 10.91 1.03
N VAL A 104 3.21 11.65 1.36
CA VAL A 104 2.62 11.73 2.69
C VAL A 104 1.10 11.58 2.59
N ALA A 105 0.48 11.11 3.65
CA ALA A 105 -0.95 11.19 3.89
C ALA A 105 -1.20 12.09 5.11
N LEU A 106 -2.39 12.67 5.19
CA LEU A 106 -2.81 13.48 6.34
C LEU A 106 -3.58 12.60 7.31
N ASP A 107 -3.09 12.54 8.54
CA ASP A 107 -3.82 11.94 9.65
C ASP A 107 -4.41 13.05 10.53
N PRO A 108 -5.59 12.83 11.14
CA PRO A 108 -6.16 13.79 12.07
C PRO A 108 -5.22 14.04 13.24
N ASN A 109 -5.20 15.27 13.75
CA ASN A 109 -4.37 15.62 14.88
C ASN A 109 -4.79 14.79 16.11
N PRO A 110 -3.87 14.07 16.79
CA PRO A 110 -4.22 13.25 17.95
C PRO A 110 -4.75 14.07 19.13
N ALA A 111 -4.49 15.38 19.19
CA ALA A 111 -5.07 16.28 20.18
C ALA A 111 -6.56 16.60 19.92
N GLY A 112 -7.13 16.14 18.79
CA GLY A 112 -8.53 16.36 18.41
C GLY A 112 -8.82 17.72 17.77
N GLU A 113 -7.91 18.69 17.90
CA GLU A 113 -8.01 20.03 17.32
C GLU A 113 -6.65 20.46 16.74
N GLY A 114 -6.67 21.35 15.74
CA GLY A 114 -5.47 21.91 15.12
C GLY A 114 -5.08 21.29 13.77
N PRO A 115 -3.89 21.62 13.25
CA PRO A 115 -3.46 21.21 11.92
C PRO A 115 -3.23 19.69 11.85
N GLU A 116 -3.55 19.10 10.71
CA GLU A 116 -3.36 17.68 10.42
C GLU A 116 -1.87 17.30 10.44
N VAL A 117 -1.60 16.06 10.83
CA VAL A 117 -0.26 15.51 10.95
C VAL A 117 0.10 14.80 9.65
N LEU A 118 1.32 15.02 9.16
CA LEU A 118 1.83 14.36 7.96
C LEU A 118 2.40 13.00 8.34
N ARG A 119 1.85 11.93 7.76
CA ARG A 119 2.38 10.57 7.87
C ARG A 119 3.00 10.13 6.55
N LEU A 120 4.21 9.56 6.61
CA LEU A 120 4.84 9.00 5.42
C LEU A 120 4.05 7.81 4.87
N THR A 121 3.77 7.84 3.57
CA THR A 121 3.24 6.69 2.84
C THR A 121 4.38 5.71 2.49
N PRO A 122 4.06 4.50 1.99
CA PRO A 122 5.08 3.61 1.45
C PRO A 122 5.98 4.25 0.37
N LEU A 123 5.43 5.14 -0.46
CA LEU A 123 6.20 5.85 -1.49
C LEU A 123 7.11 6.93 -0.88
N GLY A 124 6.67 7.61 0.17
CA GLY A 124 7.50 8.53 0.95
C GLY A 124 8.69 7.84 1.59
N TRP A 125 8.49 6.66 2.18
CA TRP A 125 9.57 5.83 2.71
C TRP A 125 10.56 5.40 1.62
N ALA A 126 10.05 4.94 0.47
CA ALA A 126 10.86 4.58 -0.68
C ALA A 126 11.68 5.77 -1.24
N ALA A 127 11.11 6.98 -1.22
CA ALA A 127 11.75 8.21 -1.69
C ALA A 127 13.05 8.53 -0.92
N ILE A 128 13.07 8.26 0.38
CA ILE A 128 14.26 8.44 1.24
C ILE A 128 15.10 7.16 1.37
N GLY A 129 14.74 6.09 0.66
CA GLY A 129 15.45 4.81 0.68
C GLY A 129 15.38 4.08 2.02
N ARG A 130 14.33 4.29 2.81
CA ARG A 130 14.09 3.62 4.09
C ARG A 130 12.81 2.78 4.02
N LEU A 131 12.60 1.94 5.02
CA LEU A 131 11.37 1.18 5.22
C LEU A 131 10.62 1.74 6.43
N PRO A 132 9.27 1.68 6.43
CA PRO A 132 8.49 2.03 7.61
C PRO A 132 8.87 1.11 8.78
N PRO A 133 8.85 1.63 10.02
CA PRO A 133 8.99 0.81 11.22
C PRO A 133 7.88 -0.25 11.27
N ASP A 134 8.21 -1.44 11.78
CA ASP A 134 7.27 -2.57 11.91
C ASP A 134 6.33 -2.42 13.11
#